data_AF-A0A9Q0ZLW8-F1
#
_entry.id   AF-A0A9Q0ZLW8-F1
#
_cell.length_a   1.000
_cell.length_b   1.000
_cell.length_c   1.000
_cell.angle_alpha   90.00
_cell.angle_beta   90.00
_cell.angle_gamma   90.00
#
_symmetry.space_group_name_H-M   'P 1'
#
loop_
_entity.id
_entity.type
_entity.pdbx_description
1 polymer ?
#
loop_
_entity_poly.entity_id
_entity_poly.type
_entity_poly.pdbx_seq_one_letter_code
_entity_poly.pdbx_strand_id
1 'polypeptide(L)'
;MAPFLSHPISLLFLLFSFLPLLSLSAVDQPYKTYIVRIDSQSKPSIFPTHYHWYTTEFTDAPQILHTYDTVFHGFSATLTPGHAATLSQHPSVLAVFEDQRQQLHTTRSPQFLGLRNQRGLWSDSDYGSDVIIGVLDTGIWPERRSFSDVNLGAIPARWKGICEVGERFSARNCNKKLIGARFFIKGHEAASGSMGPITPINETVEFKSPRDADGHGTHTASTAAGRHVFGASMEGYAAGIAKGVAPKARLAAYKVCWKNSGCFDSDILAAFDAAVKDGVDVISISIGGGDGISAPYYLDPIAIGAYGAASRGIFVSSSAGNDGPNIMSATNLAPWIVTVGAGTIDRNFPAEVVLGNGKRLSGVSLYAGLPLSGKMYPLVYPGKSGVLSASLCMENSLDPNMVKGKIVVCDRGSSARVAKGLVVKKAGGVGMILANGVSNGEGLVGDAHLIPTCALGSDEGDTVKAYVSSTSNPAATIAFKGTVIGIKPAPVVASFSGRGAKWIDPGDSKAGLDRSRGEHSCCLDG
;
A
#
# COMPACT_ATOMS: atom_id res chain seq x y z
N MET A 1 -102.44 5.26 43.17
CA MET A 1 -101.78 4.93 44.45
C MET A 1 -100.28 4.95 44.23
N ALA A 2 -99.59 5.88 44.89
CA ALA A 2 -98.15 5.84 45.16
C ALA A 2 -97.88 4.74 46.24
N PRO A 3 -96.63 4.42 46.69
CA PRO A 3 -95.40 5.20 46.55
C PRO A 3 -94.04 4.48 46.38
N PHE A 4 -93.07 5.28 45.91
CA PHE A 4 -91.64 5.44 46.26
C PHE A 4 -90.84 4.32 46.95
N LEU A 5 -89.62 4.05 46.46
CA LEU A 5 -88.36 4.32 47.19
C LEU A 5 -87.09 4.14 46.32
N SER A 6 -86.08 4.90 46.74
CA SER A 6 -84.80 5.28 46.12
C SER A 6 -83.62 4.32 46.42
N HIS A 7 -82.79 4.06 45.38
CA HIS A 7 -81.31 4.07 45.24
C HIS A 7 -80.38 4.28 46.47
N PRO A 8 -79.02 3.98 46.45
CA PRO A 8 -78.13 3.56 45.32
C PRO A 8 -76.83 2.72 45.65
N ILE A 9 -75.95 2.58 44.62
CA ILE A 9 -74.46 2.42 44.53
C ILE A 9 -73.77 1.08 44.85
N SER A 10 -73.13 0.48 43.83
CA SER A 10 -71.70 0.09 43.88
C SER A 10 -71.10 -0.16 42.47
N LEU A 11 -69.94 0.46 42.21
CA LEU A 11 -69.10 0.34 41.00
C LEU A 11 -68.42 -1.03 40.91
N LEU A 12 -68.24 -1.60 39.71
CA LEU A 12 -67.04 -2.41 39.39
C LEU A 12 -66.79 -2.76 37.90
N PHE A 13 -65.52 -2.56 37.51
CA PHE A 13 -64.63 -3.19 36.50
C PHE A 13 -64.71 -2.99 34.96
N LEU A 14 -63.59 -2.41 34.50
CA LEU A 14 -62.88 -2.36 33.22
C LEU A 14 -62.87 -3.63 32.34
N LEU A 15 -62.90 -3.42 31.02
CA LEU A 15 -62.10 -4.17 30.03
C LEU A 15 -61.93 -3.32 28.74
N PHE A 16 -60.71 -2.84 28.48
CA PHE A 16 -60.32 -2.29 27.16
C PHE A 16 -59.10 -3.06 26.64
N SER A 17 -59.27 -3.60 25.44
CA SER A 17 -58.37 -4.45 24.68
C SER A 17 -57.19 -3.65 24.11
N PHE A 18 -55.95 -4.10 24.36
CA PHE A 18 -54.75 -3.59 23.70
C PHE A 18 -54.32 -4.55 22.59
N LEU A 19 -54.31 -4.08 21.34
CA LEU A 19 -53.54 -4.67 20.23
C LEU A 19 -52.09 -4.15 20.30
N PRO A 20 -51.06 -4.97 20.06
CA PRO A 20 -49.69 -4.48 20.02
C PRO A 20 -49.37 -3.88 18.63
N LEU A 21 -48.95 -2.62 18.62
CA LEU A 21 -48.23 -2.03 17.49
C LEU A 21 -46.84 -2.68 17.41
N LEU A 22 -46.54 -3.34 16.30
CA LEU A 22 -45.18 -3.71 15.93
C LEU A 22 -44.40 -2.43 15.58
N SER A 23 -43.51 -2.01 16.48
CA SER A 23 -42.50 -1.00 16.21
C SER A 23 -41.39 -1.62 15.35
N LEU A 24 -41.29 -1.22 14.08
CA LEU A 24 -40.09 -1.43 13.28
C LEU A 24 -38.94 -0.67 13.97
N SER A 25 -38.02 -1.40 14.58
CA SER A 25 -36.74 -0.84 15.01
C SER A 25 -35.94 -0.52 13.74
N ALA A 26 -35.65 0.76 13.50
CA ALA A 26 -34.66 1.14 12.50
C ALA A 26 -33.33 0.49 12.91
N VAL A 27 -32.80 -0.39 12.06
CA VAL A 27 -31.46 -0.94 12.23
C VAL A 27 -30.50 0.24 12.07
N ASP A 28 -29.88 0.67 13.16
CA ASP A 28 -28.91 1.77 13.16
C ASP A 28 -27.73 1.34 12.27
N GLN A 29 -27.60 1.98 11.12
CA GLN A 29 -26.56 1.65 10.14
C GLN A 29 -25.21 2.17 10.65
N PRO A 30 -24.14 1.34 10.64
CA PRO A 30 -22.86 1.74 11.20
C PRO A 30 -22.30 2.98 10.50
N TYR A 31 -21.71 3.87 11.30
CA TYR A 31 -21.00 5.04 10.80
C TYR A 31 -19.83 4.62 9.90
N LYS A 32 -19.63 5.37 8.81
CA LYS A 32 -18.48 5.21 7.91
C LYS A 32 -17.82 6.57 7.66
N THR A 33 -16.56 6.56 7.25
CA THR A 33 -15.88 7.77 6.82
C THR A 33 -16.24 8.06 5.36
N TYR A 34 -16.68 9.29 5.10
CA TYR A 34 -16.94 9.78 3.75
C TYR A 34 -16.11 11.03 3.45
N ILE A 35 -15.81 11.24 2.17
CA ILE A 35 -15.17 12.44 1.63
C ILE A 35 -16.22 13.18 0.81
N VAL A 36 -16.54 14.42 1.18
CA VAL A 36 -17.54 15.27 0.53
C VAL A 36 -16.83 16.31 -0.32
N ARG A 37 -17.06 16.27 -1.64
CA ARG A 37 -16.56 17.26 -2.60
C ARG A 37 -17.56 18.40 -2.73
N ILE A 38 -17.08 19.63 -2.63
CA ILE A 38 -17.90 20.84 -2.65
C ILE A 38 -17.44 21.75 -3.78
N ASP A 39 -18.41 22.46 -4.38
CA ASP A 39 -18.10 23.53 -5.31
C ASP A 39 -17.36 24.68 -4.61
N SER A 40 -16.12 24.90 -5.02
CA SER A 40 -15.26 25.96 -4.51
C SER A 40 -15.87 27.37 -4.62
N GLN A 41 -16.71 27.62 -5.63
CA GLN A 41 -17.32 28.94 -5.84
C GLN A 41 -18.56 29.16 -4.98
N SER A 42 -19.11 28.10 -4.39
CA SER A 42 -20.32 28.17 -3.59
C SER A 42 -20.08 28.71 -2.18
N LYS A 43 -18.83 28.96 -1.74
CA LYS A 43 -18.54 29.45 -0.38
C LYS A 43 -19.13 30.86 -0.19
N PRO A 44 -20.10 31.05 0.73
CA PRO A 44 -20.60 32.38 1.03
C PRO A 44 -19.49 33.28 1.59
N SER A 45 -19.50 34.56 1.19
CA SER A 45 -18.50 35.55 1.61
C SER A 45 -18.54 35.86 3.11
N ILE A 46 -19.68 35.60 3.77
CA ILE A 46 -19.87 35.79 5.21
C ILE A 46 -19.02 34.83 6.06
N PHE A 47 -18.64 33.66 5.52
CA PHE A 47 -17.79 32.72 6.25
C PHE A 47 -16.31 33.04 6.05
N PRO A 48 -15.52 33.20 7.12
CA PRO A 48 -14.12 33.60 7.03
C PRO A 48 -13.23 32.52 6.39
N THR A 49 -13.55 31.23 6.55
CA THR A 49 -12.84 30.13 5.90
C THR A 49 -13.82 29.04 5.45
N HIS A 50 -13.37 28.14 4.57
CA HIS A 50 -14.14 26.94 4.19
C HIS A 50 -14.48 26.08 5.41
N TYR A 51 -13.57 25.94 6.38
CA TYR A 51 -13.84 25.21 7.63
C TYR A 51 -15.07 25.77 8.36
N HIS A 52 -15.15 27.10 8.58
CA HIS A 52 -16.28 27.72 9.28
C HIS A 52 -17.60 27.54 8.52
N TRP A 53 -17.57 27.63 7.18
CA TRP A 53 -18.74 27.33 6.37
C TRP A 53 -19.16 25.87 6.54
N TYR A 54 -18.21 24.93 6.45
CA TYR A 54 -18.53 23.51 6.46
C TYR A 54 -19.08 23.03 7.79
N THR A 55 -18.52 23.52 8.89
CA THR A 55 -18.96 23.18 10.25
C THR A 55 -20.34 23.73 10.62
N THR A 56 -20.86 24.70 9.86
CA THR A 56 -22.17 25.32 10.10
C THR A 56 -23.24 24.78 9.17
N GLU A 57 -22.90 24.51 7.91
CA GLU A 57 -23.89 24.13 6.88
C GLU A 57 -24.06 22.61 6.72
N PHE A 58 -22.98 21.83 6.79
CA PHE A 58 -23.02 20.42 6.37
C PHE A 58 -22.96 19.43 7.52
N THR A 59 -22.06 19.62 8.49
CA THR A 59 -21.94 18.73 9.66
C THR A 59 -21.13 19.40 10.75
N ASP A 60 -21.31 18.97 12.00
CA ASP A 60 -20.63 19.55 13.15
C ASP A 60 -19.11 19.32 13.13
N ALA A 61 -18.36 20.26 13.71
CA ALA A 61 -16.90 20.20 13.84
C ALA A 61 -16.32 18.87 14.37
N PRO A 62 -16.93 18.16 15.35
CA PRO A 62 -16.43 16.87 15.83
C PRO A 62 -16.54 15.73 14.82
N GLN A 63 -17.39 15.87 13.80
CA GLN A 63 -17.55 14.88 12.74
C GLN A 63 -16.62 15.14 11.56
N ILE A 64 -16.14 16.38 11.37
CA ILE A 64 -15.16 16.73 10.34
C ILE A 64 -13.76 16.26 10.74
N LEU A 65 -13.17 15.42 9.88
CA LEU A 65 -11.82 14.90 10.04
C LEU A 65 -10.82 15.89 9.41
N HIS A 66 -10.95 16.13 8.11
CA HIS A 66 -10.08 17.03 7.35
C HIS A 66 -10.88 18.03 6.52
N THR A 67 -10.29 19.19 6.27
CA THR A 67 -10.80 20.19 5.32
C THR A 67 -9.74 20.39 4.24
N TYR A 68 -10.16 20.40 2.98
CA TYR A 68 -9.31 20.56 1.82
C TYR A 68 -9.70 21.84 1.09
N ASP A 69 -8.74 22.71 0.77
CA ASP A 69 -8.99 24.00 0.13
C ASP A 69 -8.01 24.35 -1.01
N THR A 70 -7.04 23.48 -1.32
CA THR A 70 -5.97 23.75 -2.28
C THR A 70 -6.01 22.81 -3.49
N VAL A 71 -6.01 21.48 -3.28
CA VAL A 71 -6.03 20.45 -4.35
C VAL A 71 -7.39 19.81 -4.55
N PHE A 72 -8.20 19.83 -3.50
CA PHE A 72 -9.57 19.34 -3.42
C PHE A 72 -10.35 20.40 -2.64
N HIS A 73 -11.58 20.68 -3.02
CA HIS A 73 -12.45 21.59 -2.27
C HIS A 73 -13.54 20.78 -1.60
N GLY A 74 -13.50 20.71 -0.27
CA GLY A 74 -14.44 19.88 0.48
C GLY A 74 -13.91 19.47 1.85
N PHE A 75 -14.48 18.41 2.43
CA PHE A 75 -14.07 17.89 3.72
C PHE A 75 -14.29 16.37 3.81
N SER A 76 -13.59 15.69 4.72
CA SER A 76 -13.95 14.32 5.12
C SER A 76 -14.63 14.32 6.48
N ALA A 77 -15.61 13.44 6.67
CA ALA A 77 -16.35 13.33 7.91
C ALA A 77 -16.83 11.90 8.20
N THR A 78 -17.02 11.59 9.48
CA THR A 78 -17.65 10.34 9.94
C THR A 78 -19.16 10.52 9.95
N LEU A 79 -19.87 9.80 9.07
CA LEU A 79 -21.30 9.97 8.83
C LEU A 79 -22.02 8.61 8.75
N THR A 80 -23.33 8.59 9.01
CA THR A 80 -24.14 7.42 8.65
C THR A 80 -24.38 7.40 7.13
N PRO A 81 -24.56 6.22 6.50
CA PRO A 81 -24.88 6.14 5.08
C PRO A 81 -26.12 6.95 4.68
N GLY A 82 -27.12 7.03 5.55
CA GLY A 82 -28.31 7.87 5.33
C GLY A 82 -27.99 9.36 5.30
N HIS A 83 -27.13 9.84 6.21
CA HIS A 83 -26.70 11.24 6.23
C HIS A 83 -25.81 11.57 5.02
N ALA A 84 -24.88 10.68 4.64
CA ALA A 84 -24.08 10.83 3.43
C ALA A 84 -24.96 10.91 2.16
N ALA A 85 -26.03 10.12 2.09
CA ALA A 85 -27.01 10.18 1.00
C ALA A 85 -27.77 11.52 0.98
N THR A 86 -28.19 12.05 2.13
CA THR A 86 -28.81 13.38 2.21
C THR A 86 -27.85 14.48 1.76
N LEU A 87 -26.59 14.45 2.21
CA LEU A 87 -25.57 15.43 1.80
C LEU A 87 -25.29 15.41 0.31
N SER A 88 -25.35 14.24 -0.34
CA SER A 88 -25.16 14.11 -1.79
C SER A 88 -26.21 14.86 -2.62
N GLN A 89 -27.35 15.22 -2.03
CA GLN A 89 -28.42 15.98 -2.69
C GLN A 89 -28.27 17.50 -2.52
N HIS A 90 -27.33 17.96 -1.70
CA HIS A 90 -27.16 19.38 -1.43
C HIS A 90 -26.60 20.11 -2.68
N PRO A 91 -27.14 21.28 -3.09
CA PRO A 91 -26.74 21.96 -4.34
C PRO A 91 -25.25 22.28 -4.48
N SER A 92 -24.57 22.56 -3.37
CA SER A 92 -23.13 22.85 -3.35
C SER A 92 -22.26 21.59 -3.25
N VAL A 93 -22.84 20.41 -3.02
CA VAL A 93 -22.11 19.14 -2.94
C VAL A 93 -22.03 18.53 -4.33
N LEU A 94 -20.81 18.40 -4.83
CA LEU A 94 -20.53 17.84 -6.15
C LEU A 94 -20.49 16.31 -6.13
N ALA A 95 -20.03 15.71 -5.03
CA ALA A 95 -19.96 14.26 -4.86
C ALA A 95 -19.70 13.88 -3.39
N VAL A 96 -20.02 12.63 -3.04
CA VAL A 96 -19.72 12.01 -1.75
C VAL A 96 -19.09 10.64 -2.01
N PHE A 97 -17.90 10.37 -1.44
CA PHE A 97 -17.13 9.13 -1.62
C PHE A 97 -17.02 8.40 -0.28
N GLU A 98 -17.12 7.08 -0.27
CA GLU A 98 -16.75 6.28 0.92
C GLU A 98 -15.23 6.11 0.96
N ASP A 99 -14.60 6.36 2.10
CA ASP A 99 -13.15 6.30 2.31
C ASP A 99 -12.61 4.86 2.14
N GLN A 100 -11.66 4.62 1.22
CA GLN A 100 -11.09 3.29 0.94
C GLN A 100 -9.66 3.13 1.46
N ARG A 101 -9.21 1.86 1.60
CA ARG A 101 -7.87 1.49 2.09
C ARG A 101 -6.94 1.06 0.94
N GLN A 102 -5.76 1.69 0.84
CA GLN A 102 -4.78 1.47 -0.24
C GLN A 102 -3.53 0.63 0.17
N GLN A 103 -2.74 0.13 -0.82
CA GLN A 103 -1.58 -0.81 -0.67
C GLN A 103 -0.22 -0.23 -1.17
N LEU A 104 0.94 -0.86 -0.84
CA LEU A 104 2.34 -0.34 -0.97
C LEU A 104 3.27 -1.10 -2.02
N HIS A 105 4.21 -0.44 -2.76
CA HIS A 105 5.15 -1.01 -3.80
C HIS A 105 6.69 -0.58 -3.81
N THR A 106 7.68 -1.43 -4.24
CA THR A 106 9.17 -1.26 -4.01
C THR A 106 10.16 -1.54 -5.19
N THR A 107 11.51 -1.31 -5.07
CA THR A 107 12.47 -0.79 -6.12
C THR A 107 13.98 -1.28 -6.20
N ARG A 108 14.72 -1.03 -7.34
CA ARG A 108 16.20 -0.69 -7.57
C ARG A 108 16.48 -0.21 -9.02
N SER A 109 17.29 0.85 -9.26
CA SER A 109 17.39 1.40 -10.65
C SER A 109 18.63 2.20 -11.17
N PRO A 110 19.38 3.04 -10.43
CA PRO A 110 20.10 4.16 -11.08
C PRO A 110 21.21 3.83 -12.10
N GLN A 111 22.12 2.90 -11.79
CA GLN A 111 23.21 2.55 -12.72
C GLN A 111 22.72 1.80 -13.96
N PHE A 112 21.68 0.98 -13.81
CA PHE A 112 21.06 0.27 -14.91
C PHE A 112 20.40 1.25 -15.90
N LEU A 113 19.83 2.36 -15.39
CA LEU A 113 19.31 3.46 -16.20
C LEU A 113 20.39 4.31 -16.89
N GLY A 114 21.67 3.97 -16.75
CA GLY A 114 22.76 4.71 -17.37
C GLY A 114 23.10 6.04 -16.69
N LEU A 115 22.55 6.32 -15.50
CA LEU A 115 22.91 7.52 -14.71
C LEU A 115 24.34 7.37 -14.18
N ARG A 116 25.24 8.22 -14.69
CA ARG A 116 26.68 8.18 -14.39
C ARG A 116 27.11 9.51 -13.75
N ASN A 117 28.06 9.42 -12.82
CA ASN A 117 28.63 10.63 -12.23
C ASN A 117 29.29 11.50 -13.31
N GLN A 118 29.14 12.82 -13.18
CA GLN A 118 29.78 13.82 -14.05
C GLN A 118 29.41 13.71 -15.55
N ARG A 119 28.32 13.01 -15.91
CA ARG A 119 27.78 12.98 -17.28
C ARG A 119 26.25 12.95 -17.30
N GLY A 120 25.67 13.51 -18.34
CA GLY A 120 24.23 13.47 -18.61
C GLY A 120 23.39 14.11 -17.50
N LEU A 121 22.14 13.62 -17.34
CA LEU A 121 21.11 14.22 -16.50
C LEU A 121 21.57 14.58 -15.08
N TRP A 122 22.44 13.80 -14.44
CA TRP A 122 22.94 14.13 -13.10
C TRP A 122 23.82 15.37 -13.05
N SER A 123 24.61 15.62 -14.08
CA SER A 123 25.44 16.82 -14.12
C SER A 123 24.61 18.03 -14.50
N ASP A 124 23.70 17.86 -15.47
CA ASP A 124 22.84 18.93 -15.97
C ASP A 124 21.85 19.42 -14.90
N SER A 125 21.38 18.52 -14.03
CA SER A 125 20.44 18.84 -12.94
C SER A 125 21.09 19.08 -11.58
N ASP A 126 22.43 19.09 -11.50
CA ASP A 126 23.18 19.07 -10.23
C ASP A 126 22.60 18.05 -9.22
N TYR A 127 22.36 16.84 -9.72
CA TYR A 127 21.79 15.71 -8.96
C TYR A 127 20.45 16.03 -8.26
N GLY A 128 19.69 17.00 -8.78
CA GLY A 128 18.40 17.46 -8.26
C GLY A 128 18.49 18.45 -7.10
N SER A 129 19.58 19.20 -6.94
CA SER A 129 19.87 20.02 -5.76
C SER A 129 18.81 21.05 -5.34
N ASP A 130 18.03 21.54 -6.30
CA ASP A 130 16.96 22.52 -6.12
C ASP A 130 15.56 21.89 -6.28
N VAL A 131 15.43 20.56 -6.20
CA VAL A 131 14.14 19.86 -6.31
C VAL A 131 13.72 19.35 -4.93
N ILE A 132 12.44 19.50 -4.60
CA ILE A 132 11.80 18.98 -3.39
C ILE A 132 10.82 17.86 -3.80
N ILE A 133 11.08 16.65 -3.32
CA ILE A 133 10.23 15.48 -3.56
C ILE A 133 9.39 15.21 -2.31
N GLY A 134 8.07 15.37 -2.45
CA GLY A 134 7.06 14.92 -1.48
C GLY A 134 6.84 13.41 -1.62
N VAL A 135 6.99 12.67 -0.53
CA VAL A 135 6.77 11.21 -0.49
C VAL A 135 5.55 10.93 0.38
N LEU A 136 4.45 10.50 -0.24
CA LEU A 136 3.21 10.09 0.44
C LEU A 136 3.26 8.58 0.65
N ASP A 137 3.46 8.15 1.90
CA ASP A 137 3.79 6.74 2.21
C ASP A 137 3.58 6.40 3.71
N THR A 138 4.26 5.37 4.25
CA THR A 138 4.23 4.94 5.66
C THR A 138 5.07 5.81 6.61
N GLY A 139 5.63 6.91 6.11
CA GLY A 139 6.50 7.83 6.84
C GLY A 139 7.97 7.67 6.48
N ILE A 140 8.86 8.09 7.38
CA ILE A 140 10.31 7.98 7.16
C ILE A 140 11.09 7.60 8.42
N TRP A 141 12.18 6.84 8.28
CA TRP A 141 13.15 6.59 9.35
C TRP A 141 14.35 7.57 9.24
N PRO A 142 14.31 8.74 9.90
CA PRO A 142 15.22 9.85 9.61
C PRO A 142 16.70 9.53 9.92
N GLU A 143 16.98 8.60 10.84
CA GLU A 143 18.35 8.25 11.23
C GLU A 143 19.11 7.40 10.20
N ARG A 144 18.48 7.00 9.08
CA ARG A 144 19.18 6.24 8.04
C ARG A 144 20.23 7.09 7.34
N ARG A 145 21.39 6.48 7.06
CA ARG A 145 22.51 7.12 6.32
C ARG A 145 22.08 7.73 4.98
N SER A 146 21.07 7.16 4.34
CA SER A 146 20.47 7.66 3.09
C SER A 146 19.88 9.07 3.21
N PHE A 147 19.59 9.55 4.43
CA PHE A 147 18.99 10.87 4.69
C PHE A 147 19.96 11.84 5.37
N SER A 148 21.27 11.57 5.28
CA SER A 148 22.29 12.52 5.68
C SER A 148 22.22 13.81 4.86
N ASP A 149 22.49 14.94 5.49
CA ASP A 149 22.48 16.26 4.86
C ASP A 149 23.89 16.84 4.63
N VAL A 150 24.91 15.99 4.79
CA VAL A 150 26.32 16.33 4.54
C VAL A 150 26.50 16.81 3.11
N ASN A 151 27.18 17.95 2.97
CA ASN A 151 27.45 18.64 1.71
C ASN A 151 26.20 19.08 0.93
N LEU A 152 25.07 19.25 1.62
CA LEU A 152 23.92 19.96 1.05
C LEU A 152 23.92 21.43 1.47
N GLY A 153 23.60 22.30 0.50
CA GLY A 153 23.39 23.72 0.74
C GLY A 153 22.12 23.98 1.56
N ALA A 154 21.82 25.27 1.76
CA ALA A 154 20.62 25.70 2.48
C ALA A 154 19.33 25.09 1.91
N ILE A 155 18.29 25.04 2.74
CA ILE A 155 16.94 24.64 2.31
C ILE A 155 16.42 25.73 1.36
N PRO A 156 15.78 25.38 0.22
CA PRO A 156 15.23 26.37 -0.70
C PRO A 156 14.28 27.33 0.01
N ALA A 157 14.44 28.65 -0.19
CA ALA A 157 13.65 29.67 0.50
C ALA A 157 12.13 29.60 0.19
N ARG A 158 11.76 28.94 -0.90
CA ARG A 158 10.36 28.70 -1.28
C ARG A 158 9.66 27.63 -0.44
N TRP A 159 10.42 26.82 0.31
CA TRP A 159 9.88 25.75 1.15
C TRP A 159 9.09 26.33 2.32
N LYS A 160 7.85 25.85 2.50
CA LYS A 160 6.92 26.31 3.55
C LYS A 160 6.50 25.20 4.51
N GLY A 161 6.89 23.96 4.26
CA GLY A 161 6.51 22.84 5.10
C GLY A 161 7.20 22.84 6.45
N ILE A 162 6.69 21.99 7.34
CA ILE A 162 7.11 21.91 8.74
C ILE A 162 7.74 20.56 9.07
N CYS A 163 8.45 20.52 10.21
CA CYS A 163 8.86 19.26 10.84
C CYS A 163 7.93 18.98 12.02
N GLU A 164 6.87 18.21 11.77
CA GLU A 164 5.85 17.88 12.76
C GLU A 164 6.43 16.96 13.84
N VAL A 165 6.20 17.33 15.11
CA VAL A 165 6.66 16.58 16.28
C VAL A 165 5.60 15.55 16.64
N GLY A 166 6.05 14.37 17.06
CA GLY A 166 5.17 13.32 17.55
C GLY A 166 5.94 12.25 18.29
N GLU A 167 5.31 11.09 18.46
CA GLU A 167 5.93 9.95 19.12
C GLU A 167 7.27 9.55 18.49
N ARG A 168 8.34 9.59 19.30
CA ARG A 168 9.73 9.29 18.89
C ARG A 168 10.19 10.07 17.66
N PHE A 169 9.62 11.24 17.41
CA PHE A 169 9.98 12.13 16.31
C PHE A 169 9.95 13.58 16.78
N SER A 170 11.10 14.25 16.72
CA SER A 170 11.30 15.63 17.17
C SER A 170 11.62 16.54 15.99
N ALA A 171 11.56 17.86 16.19
CA ALA A 171 11.94 18.83 15.15
C ALA A 171 13.39 18.65 14.66
N ARG A 172 14.28 18.03 15.46
CA ARG A 172 15.67 17.73 15.11
C ARG A 172 15.81 16.57 14.12
N ASN A 173 14.74 15.82 13.87
CA ASN A 173 14.75 14.73 12.89
C ASN A 173 14.70 15.24 11.45
N CYS A 174 14.24 16.47 11.22
CA CYS A 174 14.45 17.16 9.95
C CYS A 174 15.81 17.84 9.91
N ASN A 175 16.40 17.87 8.72
CA ASN A 175 17.72 18.42 8.44
C ASN A 175 17.72 19.02 7.02
N LYS A 176 18.89 19.34 6.43
CA LYS A 176 18.89 19.88 5.05
C LYS A 176 18.54 18.84 3.97
N LYS A 177 18.39 17.56 4.31
CA LYS A 177 17.99 16.49 3.39
C LYS A 177 16.50 16.17 3.51
N LEU A 178 16.05 15.80 4.71
CA LEU A 178 14.65 15.67 5.08
C LEU A 178 14.20 17.02 5.63
N ILE A 179 13.63 17.87 4.77
CA ILE A 179 13.35 19.28 5.08
C ILE A 179 11.96 19.49 5.72
N GLY A 180 11.09 18.49 5.61
CA GLY A 180 9.83 18.46 6.35
C GLY A 180 9.30 17.04 6.48
N ALA A 181 8.46 16.86 7.49
CA ALA A 181 7.87 15.58 7.83
C ALA A 181 6.53 15.83 8.52
N ARG A 182 5.46 15.22 8.03
CA ARG A 182 4.09 15.37 8.52
C ARG A 182 3.40 14.01 8.53
N PHE A 183 2.34 13.87 9.31
CA PHE A 183 1.53 12.67 9.33
C PHE A 183 0.04 13.00 9.38
N PHE A 184 -0.78 12.13 8.78
CA PHE A 184 -2.22 12.28 8.67
C PHE A 184 -2.86 10.97 9.14
N ILE A 185 -3.65 11.08 10.22
CA ILE A 185 -4.18 9.92 10.95
C ILE A 185 -5.70 10.01 11.17
N LYS A 186 -6.33 11.16 10.87
CA LYS A 186 -7.70 11.38 11.32
C LYS A 186 -8.70 10.49 10.57
N GLY A 187 -8.42 10.15 9.31
CA GLY A 187 -9.18 9.17 8.55
C GLY A 187 -9.13 7.79 9.21
N HIS A 188 -7.92 7.37 9.59
CA HIS A 188 -7.69 6.15 10.34
C HIS A 188 -8.39 6.13 11.71
N GLU A 189 -8.22 7.18 12.53
CA GLU A 189 -8.83 7.26 13.87
C GLU A 189 -10.36 7.24 13.81
N ALA A 190 -10.94 7.88 12.80
CA ALA A 190 -12.38 7.78 12.53
C ALA A 190 -12.82 6.35 12.19
N ALA A 191 -12.07 5.67 11.33
CA ALA A 191 -12.36 4.29 10.93
C ALA A 191 -12.05 3.25 12.03
N SER A 192 -11.32 3.63 13.08
CA SER A 192 -10.96 2.75 14.20
C SER A 192 -11.60 3.11 15.54
N GLY A 193 -12.47 4.12 15.58
CA GLY A 193 -13.28 4.46 16.75
C GLY A 193 -14.25 3.34 17.16
N SER A 194 -15.00 3.53 18.25
CA SER A 194 -15.87 2.49 18.87
C SER A 194 -16.91 1.84 17.95
N MET A 195 -17.13 2.40 16.75
CA MET A 195 -18.09 1.94 15.74
C MET A 195 -17.44 1.72 14.35
N GLY A 196 -16.12 1.83 14.26
CA GLY A 196 -15.39 1.77 12.99
C GLY A 196 -15.05 0.33 12.55
N PRO A 197 -14.86 0.08 11.25
CA PRO A 197 -14.66 -1.27 10.70
C PRO A 197 -13.25 -1.85 10.94
N ILE A 198 -12.31 -1.08 11.48
CA ILE A 198 -10.91 -1.52 11.66
C ILE A 198 -10.44 -1.39 13.10
N THR A 199 -9.42 -2.17 13.44
CA THR A 199 -8.78 -2.09 14.76
C THR A 199 -7.95 -0.80 14.90
N PRO A 200 -7.94 -0.16 16.08
CA PRO A 200 -7.03 0.95 16.38
C PRO A 200 -5.57 0.62 16.10
N ILE A 201 -4.78 1.68 15.85
CA ILE A 201 -3.33 1.57 15.74
C ILE A 201 -2.78 0.95 17.03
N ASN A 202 -2.00 -0.12 16.86
CA ASN A 202 -1.23 -0.67 17.95
C ASN A 202 0.04 0.17 18.15
N GLU A 203 -0.03 1.11 19.09
CA GLU A 203 1.05 2.04 19.45
C GLU A 203 2.31 1.32 19.98
N THR A 204 2.28 0.01 20.25
CA THR A 204 3.50 -0.76 20.59
C THR A 204 4.38 -1.06 19.38
N VAL A 205 3.83 -1.02 18.17
CA VAL A 205 4.51 -1.39 16.91
C VAL A 205 4.39 -0.33 15.82
N GLU A 206 3.82 0.82 16.14
CA GLU A 206 3.55 1.95 15.26
C GLU A 206 3.73 3.27 16.04
N PHE A 207 3.98 4.39 15.35
CA PHE A 207 4.22 5.69 15.96
C PHE A 207 3.24 6.73 15.44
N LYS A 208 2.54 7.42 16.36
CA LYS A 208 1.73 8.62 16.02
C LYS A 208 2.63 9.82 15.74
N SER A 209 3.37 9.73 14.65
CA SER A 209 4.33 10.71 14.17
C SER A 209 4.72 10.41 12.71
N PRO A 210 5.52 11.26 12.05
CA PRO A 210 6.04 10.96 10.71
C PRO A 210 7.01 9.76 10.65
N ARG A 211 7.34 9.13 11.79
CA ARG A 211 8.26 7.99 11.84
C ARG A 211 7.64 6.76 11.16
N ASP A 212 8.45 6.12 10.33
CA ASP A 212 8.10 4.88 9.64
C ASP A 212 8.21 3.65 10.56
N ALA A 213 7.14 2.88 10.73
CA ALA A 213 7.15 1.62 11.46
C ALA A 213 7.04 0.38 10.56
N ASP A 214 6.79 0.60 9.26
CA ASP A 214 6.65 -0.44 8.25
C ASP A 214 7.97 -0.68 7.51
N GLY A 215 8.57 0.41 7.01
CA GLY A 215 9.81 0.43 6.24
C GLY A 215 9.61 0.84 4.78
N HIS A 216 8.37 0.77 4.28
CA HIS A 216 8.07 1.08 2.89
C HIS A 216 8.41 2.52 2.49
N GLY A 217 7.94 3.52 3.25
CA GLY A 217 8.22 4.93 2.98
C GLY A 217 9.70 5.28 3.08
N THR A 218 10.43 4.66 4.01
CA THR A 218 11.90 4.76 4.07
C THR A 218 12.54 4.20 2.79
N HIS A 219 12.06 3.06 2.29
CA HIS A 219 12.56 2.42 1.09
C HIS A 219 12.32 3.27 -0.17
N THR A 220 11.08 3.73 -0.38
CA THR A 220 10.68 4.55 -1.53
C THR A 220 11.39 5.91 -1.52
N ALA A 221 11.42 6.60 -0.38
CA ALA A 221 12.13 7.88 -0.24
C ALA A 221 13.64 7.75 -0.52
N SER A 222 14.26 6.66 -0.04
CA SER A 222 15.69 6.40 -0.30
C SER A 222 15.97 6.02 -1.76
N THR A 223 14.99 5.46 -2.47
CA THR A 223 15.11 5.20 -3.91
C THR A 223 14.98 6.48 -4.72
N ALA A 224 14.01 7.34 -4.38
CA ALA A 224 13.83 8.60 -5.07
C ALA A 224 15.06 9.51 -4.88
N ALA A 225 15.50 9.70 -3.64
CA ALA A 225 16.52 10.69 -3.32
C ALA A 225 17.59 10.25 -2.31
N GLY A 226 17.75 8.97 -1.97
CA GLY A 226 18.78 8.56 -1.01
C GLY A 226 20.19 9.08 -1.34
N ARG A 227 20.92 9.53 -0.32
CA ARG A 227 22.35 9.88 -0.44
C ARG A 227 23.19 8.64 -0.73
N HIS A 228 24.43 8.88 -1.12
CA HIS A 228 25.42 7.83 -1.29
C HIS A 228 25.70 7.15 0.06
N VAL A 229 25.42 5.86 0.14
CA VAL A 229 25.69 5.02 1.31
C VAL A 229 26.66 3.91 0.88
N PHE A 230 27.91 4.02 1.32
CA PHE A 230 28.97 3.06 1.04
C PHE A 230 28.81 1.81 1.90
N GLY A 231 29.15 0.64 1.33
CA GLY A 231 29.04 -0.66 1.99
C GLY A 231 27.60 -1.01 2.34
N ALA A 232 26.64 -0.62 1.50
CA ALA A 232 25.25 -1.02 1.66
C ALA A 232 25.05 -2.42 1.09
N SER A 233 24.35 -3.28 1.84
CA SER A 233 23.98 -4.64 1.44
C SER A 233 22.78 -5.11 2.27
N MET A 234 22.04 -6.09 1.78
CA MET A 234 21.09 -6.87 2.57
C MET A 234 21.79 -8.18 2.98
N GLU A 235 22.37 -8.23 4.18
CA GLU A 235 23.08 -9.43 4.68
C GLU A 235 24.09 -10.01 3.66
N GLY A 236 24.87 -9.14 3.01
CA GLY A 236 25.85 -9.51 1.98
C GLY A 236 25.30 -9.56 0.55
N TYR A 237 24.00 -9.69 0.34
CA TYR A 237 23.39 -9.54 -0.98
C TYR A 237 23.43 -8.09 -1.44
N ALA A 238 23.50 -7.89 -2.76
CA ALA A 238 23.41 -6.58 -3.39
C ALA A 238 24.49 -5.58 -2.91
N ALA A 239 25.64 -6.07 -2.46
CA ALA A 239 26.69 -5.23 -1.88
C ALA A 239 27.18 -4.15 -2.83
N GLY A 240 27.27 -2.91 -2.34
CA GLY A 240 27.79 -1.79 -3.12
C GLY A 240 27.51 -0.43 -2.48
N ILE A 241 27.24 0.55 -3.34
CA ILE A 241 26.88 1.92 -2.95
C ILE A 241 25.40 2.11 -3.25
N ALA A 242 24.58 2.21 -2.19
CA ALA A 242 23.17 2.59 -2.34
C ALA A 242 23.07 4.10 -2.57
N LYS A 243 22.16 4.50 -3.47
CA LYS A 243 21.85 5.91 -3.77
C LYS A 243 20.52 5.99 -4.50
N GLY A 244 19.82 7.10 -4.34
CA GLY A 244 18.60 7.38 -5.08
C GLY A 244 18.85 7.90 -6.48
N VAL A 245 17.76 8.08 -7.23
CA VAL A 245 17.76 8.65 -8.57
C VAL A 245 18.19 10.12 -8.56
N ALA A 246 17.80 10.90 -7.56
CA ALA A 246 18.19 12.30 -7.38
C ALA A 246 18.86 12.53 -6.01
N PRO A 247 20.14 12.16 -5.82
CA PRO A 247 20.76 12.17 -4.51
C PRO A 247 20.79 13.55 -3.81
N LYS A 248 20.83 14.68 -4.54
CA LYS A 248 20.84 16.04 -3.94
C LYS A 248 19.45 16.65 -3.75
N ALA A 249 18.39 16.03 -4.29
CA ALA A 249 17.02 16.49 -4.05
C ALA A 249 16.66 16.50 -2.57
N ARG A 250 15.75 17.38 -2.16
CA ARG A 250 15.22 17.44 -0.79
C ARG A 250 14.03 16.51 -0.67
N LEU A 251 13.80 15.98 0.52
CA LEU A 251 12.67 15.10 0.83
C LEU A 251 11.72 15.81 1.79
N ALA A 252 10.43 15.67 1.53
CA ALA A 252 9.36 15.96 2.46
C ALA A 252 8.51 14.69 2.64
N ALA A 253 8.44 14.16 3.85
CA ALA A 253 7.70 12.93 4.13
C ALA A 253 6.27 13.26 4.60
N TYR A 254 5.27 12.66 3.96
CA TYR A 254 3.87 12.77 4.33
C TYR A 254 3.35 11.38 4.65
N LYS A 255 3.28 11.03 5.93
CA LYS A 255 2.80 9.73 6.38
C LYS A 255 1.28 9.68 6.29
N VAL A 256 0.74 8.80 5.46
CA VAL A 256 -0.70 8.59 5.25
C VAL A 256 -1.10 7.12 5.39
N CYS A 257 -0.11 6.24 5.49
CA CYS A 257 -0.29 4.80 5.66
C CYS A 257 0.14 4.36 7.05
N TRP A 258 -0.63 3.46 7.63
CA TRP A 258 -0.44 2.94 8.98
C TRP A 258 -0.28 1.43 8.94
N LYS A 259 0.68 0.91 9.71
CA LYS A 259 1.02 -0.51 9.72
C LYS A 259 -0.19 -1.38 10.05
N ASN A 260 -0.42 -2.40 9.23
CA ASN A 260 -1.59 -3.31 9.28
C ASN A 260 -2.97 -2.65 9.05
N SER A 261 -3.01 -1.34 8.78
CA SER A 261 -4.27 -0.60 8.58
C SER A 261 -4.35 0.10 7.23
N GLY A 262 -3.30 0.06 6.41
CA GLY A 262 -3.25 0.66 5.08
C GLY A 262 -3.34 2.17 5.10
N CYS A 263 -3.75 2.76 3.98
CA CYS A 263 -3.81 4.22 3.80
C CYS A 263 -5.25 4.63 3.48
N PHE A 264 -5.80 5.57 4.24
CA PHE A 264 -7.16 6.10 4.00
C PHE A 264 -7.11 7.22 2.98
N ASP A 265 -8.06 7.23 2.03
CA ASP A 265 -8.17 8.25 0.99
C ASP A 265 -8.28 9.66 1.55
N SER A 266 -8.98 9.82 2.68
CA SER A 266 -9.12 11.10 3.37
C SER A 266 -7.77 11.65 3.88
N ASP A 267 -6.93 10.78 4.45
CA ASP A 267 -5.58 11.12 4.88
C ASP A 267 -4.66 11.38 3.66
N ILE A 268 -4.85 10.65 2.55
CA ILE A 268 -4.11 10.85 1.29
C ILE A 268 -4.42 12.23 0.69
N LEU A 269 -5.69 12.63 0.58
CA LEU A 269 -6.07 13.95 0.07
C LEU A 269 -5.52 15.09 0.92
N ALA A 270 -5.53 14.93 2.25
CA ALA A 270 -4.99 15.92 3.17
C ALA A 270 -3.48 16.10 2.97
N ALA A 271 -2.77 15.00 2.69
CA ALA A 271 -1.36 15.03 2.36
C ALA A 271 -1.06 15.66 1.00
N PHE A 272 -1.86 15.40 -0.05
CA PHE A 272 -1.71 16.12 -1.32
C PHE A 272 -1.88 17.63 -1.11
N ASP A 273 -2.92 18.04 -0.38
CA ASP A 273 -3.21 19.45 -0.10
C ASP A 273 -2.04 20.13 0.63
N ALA A 274 -1.53 19.47 1.67
CA ALA A 274 -0.36 19.90 2.41
C ALA A 274 0.90 19.97 1.53
N ALA A 275 1.19 18.93 0.74
CA ALA A 275 2.40 18.86 -0.08
C ALA A 275 2.45 20.00 -1.11
N VAL A 276 1.32 20.26 -1.78
CA VAL A 276 1.20 21.37 -2.72
C VAL A 276 1.39 22.72 -2.02
N LYS A 277 0.76 22.91 -0.86
CA LYS A 277 0.88 24.16 -0.07
C LYS A 277 2.29 24.40 0.46
N ASP A 278 2.97 23.33 0.85
CA ASP A 278 4.34 23.35 1.38
C ASP A 278 5.37 23.67 0.27
N GLY A 279 4.99 23.48 -1.01
CA GLY A 279 5.79 23.85 -2.18
C GLY A 279 6.70 22.73 -2.68
N VAL A 280 6.22 21.48 -2.69
CA VAL A 280 6.94 20.37 -3.35
C VAL A 280 6.94 20.56 -4.88
N ASP A 281 7.96 20.04 -5.55
CA ASP A 281 8.06 20.08 -7.02
C ASP A 281 7.58 18.76 -7.66
N VAL A 282 7.77 17.64 -6.93
CA VAL A 282 7.38 16.29 -7.34
C VAL A 282 6.67 15.59 -6.19
N ILE A 283 5.57 14.91 -6.48
CA ILE A 283 4.93 13.96 -5.56
C ILE A 283 5.20 12.54 -6.05
N SER A 284 5.77 11.74 -5.16
CA SER A 284 5.93 10.29 -5.34
C SER A 284 4.94 9.59 -4.41
N ILE A 285 3.97 8.89 -5.00
CA ILE A 285 2.95 8.14 -4.27
C ILE A 285 2.97 6.68 -4.70
N SER A 286 3.50 5.81 -3.83
CA SER A 286 3.57 4.36 -4.10
C SER A 286 2.40 3.65 -3.44
N ILE A 287 1.20 4.16 -3.74
CA ILE A 287 -0.07 3.79 -3.11
C ILE A 287 -1.12 3.57 -4.22
N GLY A 288 -1.99 2.57 -4.08
CA GLY A 288 -3.10 2.35 -5.02
C GLY A 288 -4.12 1.30 -4.57
N GLY A 289 -5.24 1.26 -5.31
CA GLY A 289 -6.40 0.39 -5.03
C GLY A 289 -6.05 -1.09 -5.12
N GLY A 290 -6.53 -1.89 -4.17
CA GLY A 290 -6.14 -3.30 -4.01
C GLY A 290 -7.10 -4.34 -4.60
N ASP A 291 -8.05 -3.93 -5.46
CA ASP A 291 -9.08 -4.82 -6.02
C ASP A 291 -9.20 -4.75 -7.55
N GLY A 292 -8.35 -3.97 -8.23
CA GLY A 292 -8.42 -3.74 -9.67
C GLY A 292 -9.67 -2.94 -10.11
N ILE A 293 -10.51 -2.50 -9.19
CA ILE A 293 -11.68 -1.68 -9.48
C ILE A 293 -11.25 -0.22 -9.45
N SER A 294 -10.88 0.32 -10.61
CA SER A 294 -10.64 1.75 -10.74
C SER A 294 -11.98 2.50 -10.78
N ALA A 295 -12.23 3.31 -9.76
CA ALA A 295 -13.34 4.26 -9.78
C ALA A 295 -13.19 5.26 -10.95
N PRO A 296 -14.28 5.84 -11.47
CA PRO A 296 -14.21 7.01 -12.35
C PRO A 296 -13.33 8.12 -11.72
N TYR A 297 -12.58 8.88 -12.52
CA TYR A 297 -11.58 9.81 -12.01
C TYR A 297 -12.12 10.86 -11.04
N TYR A 298 -13.38 11.26 -11.21
CA TYR A 298 -14.04 12.23 -10.33
C TYR A 298 -14.52 11.62 -9.00
N LEU A 299 -14.44 10.29 -8.85
CA LEU A 299 -14.68 9.52 -7.62
C LEU A 299 -13.41 8.94 -7.00
N ASP A 300 -12.24 9.10 -7.63
CA ASP A 300 -10.95 8.56 -7.16
C ASP A 300 -10.14 9.67 -6.45
N PRO A 301 -9.97 9.61 -5.12
CA PRO A 301 -9.27 10.63 -4.35
C PRO A 301 -7.80 10.81 -4.75
N ILE A 302 -7.10 9.77 -5.17
CA ILE A 302 -5.73 9.88 -5.68
C ILE A 302 -5.75 10.65 -7.01
N ALA A 303 -6.67 10.30 -7.91
CA ALA A 303 -6.83 11.02 -9.18
C ALA A 303 -7.15 12.50 -8.95
N ILE A 304 -8.05 12.82 -8.02
CA ILE A 304 -8.44 14.21 -7.76
C ILE A 304 -7.30 15.00 -7.10
N GLY A 305 -6.65 14.45 -6.07
CA GLY A 305 -5.49 15.08 -5.44
C GLY A 305 -4.34 15.32 -6.42
N ALA A 306 -4.09 14.33 -7.29
CA ALA A 306 -3.09 14.45 -8.35
C ALA A 306 -3.45 15.51 -9.40
N TYR A 307 -4.73 15.65 -9.76
CA TYR A 307 -5.17 16.71 -10.68
C TYR A 307 -4.90 18.09 -10.07
N GLY A 308 -5.24 18.27 -8.80
CA GLY A 308 -4.96 19.50 -8.05
C GLY A 308 -3.48 19.85 -8.01
N ALA A 309 -2.61 18.86 -7.79
CA ALA A 309 -1.16 19.05 -7.86
C ALA A 309 -0.66 19.38 -9.28
N ALA A 310 -1.05 18.59 -10.29
CA ALA A 310 -0.64 18.78 -11.68
C ALA A 310 -1.08 20.14 -12.23
N SER A 311 -2.29 20.60 -11.90
CA SER A 311 -2.80 21.92 -12.31
C SER A 311 -1.99 23.10 -11.76
N ARG A 312 -1.17 22.86 -10.72
CA ARG A 312 -0.25 23.83 -10.11
C ARG A 312 1.21 23.59 -10.52
N GLY A 313 1.44 22.77 -11.55
CA GLY A 313 2.76 22.49 -12.10
C GLY A 313 3.58 21.46 -11.32
N ILE A 314 2.96 20.69 -10.42
CA ILE A 314 3.64 19.66 -9.62
C ILE A 314 3.52 18.32 -10.33
N PHE A 315 4.65 17.67 -10.58
CA PHE A 315 4.67 16.37 -11.24
C PHE A 315 4.26 15.26 -10.26
N VAL A 316 3.35 14.36 -10.69
CA VAL A 316 2.88 13.25 -9.85
C VAL A 316 3.28 11.91 -10.47
N SER A 317 4.14 11.18 -9.78
CA SER A 317 4.52 9.81 -10.10
C SER A 317 3.75 8.85 -9.20
N SER A 318 3.01 7.93 -9.81
CA SER A 318 2.34 6.85 -9.09
C SER A 318 2.63 5.49 -9.68
N SER A 319 2.44 4.46 -8.89
CA SER A 319 2.70 3.07 -9.25
C SER A 319 1.48 2.42 -9.90
N ALA A 320 1.72 1.47 -10.81
CA ALA A 320 0.66 0.80 -11.56
C ALA A 320 -0.07 -0.30 -10.77
N GLY A 321 0.35 -0.64 -9.54
CA GLY A 321 -0.20 -1.78 -8.82
C GLY A 321 0.62 -3.06 -8.96
N ASN A 322 0.44 -3.96 -8.00
CA ASN A 322 1.12 -5.27 -7.92
C ASN A 322 0.16 -6.47 -8.13
N ASP A 323 -1.02 -6.22 -8.71
CA ASP A 323 -2.08 -7.23 -8.94
C ASP A 323 -2.05 -7.87 -10.34
N GLY A 324 -0.93 -7.70 -11.06
CA GLY A 324 -0.65 -8.45 -12.28
C GLY A 324 -0.54 -9.97 -12.04
N PRO A 325 -0.52 -10.80 -13.10
CA PRO A 325 -0.31 -10.44 -14.50
C PRO A 325 -1.61 -10.24 -15.31
N ASN A 326 -2.77 -10.36 -14.68
CA ASN A 326 -4.06 -10.30 -15.37
C ASN A 326 -4.28 -8.94 -16.05
N ILE A 327 -4.97 -8.93 -17.19
CA ILE A 327 -5.41 -7.70 -17.85
C ILE A 327 -6.31 -6.88 -16.89
N MET A 328 -6.29 -5.55 -17.02
CA MET A 328 -7.11 -4.64 -16.20
C MET A 328 -6.80 -4.68 -14.70
N SER A 329 -5.54 -4.94 -14.34
CA SER A 329 -5.05 -4.93 -12.95
C SER A 329 -4.32 -3.63 -12.59
N ALA A 330 -4.11 -2.73 -13.55
CA ALA A 330 -3.42 -1.48 -13.30
C ALA A 330 -4.30 -0.43 -12.59
N THR A 331 -3.74 0.30 -11.63
CA THR A 331 -4.38 1.42 -10.93
C THR A 331 -3.67 2.75 -11.24
N ASN A 332 -4.19 3.87 -10.69
CA ASN A 332 -3.62 5.21 -10.86
C ASN A 332 -3.55 5.69 -12.32
N LEU A 333 -4.59 5.37 -13.11
CA LEU A 333 -4.63 5.56 -14.57
C LEU A 333 -5.14 6.94 -15.02
N ALA A 334 -5.08 7.95 -14.16
CA ALA A 334 -5.52 9.29 -14.53
C ALA A 334 -4.52 9.94 -15.50
N PRO A 335 -4.94 10.63 -16.57
CA PRO A 335 -4.01 11.15 -17.60
C PRO A 335 -2.96 12.14 -17.09
N TRP A 336 -3.21 12.77 -15.95
CA TRP A 336 -2.30 13.72 -15.28
C TRP A 336 -1.38 13.05 -14.25
N ILE A 337 -1.43 11.73 -14.12
CA ILE A 337 -0.52 10.92 -13.31
C ILE A 337 0.42 10.17 -14.24
N VAL A 338 1.72 10.19 -13.95
CA VAL A 338 2.63 9.23 -14.57
C VAL A 338 2.52 7.91 -13.83
N THR A 339 1.82 6.96 -14.44
CA THR A 339 1.62 5.60 -13.92
C THR A 339 2.80 4.71 -14.31
N VAL A 340 3.39 4.09 -13.30
CA VAL A 340 4.68 3.42 -13.43
C VAL A 340 4.57 1.92 -13.17
N GLY A 341 4.89 1.10 -14.16
CA GLY A 341 4.96 -0.36 -14.03
C GLY A 341 6.32 -0.86 -13.53
N ALA A 342 6.39 -2.10 -13.07
CA ALA A 342 7.61 -2.71 -12.54
C ALA A 342 8.35 -3.54 -13.60
N GLY A 343 9.65 -3.34 -13.74
CA GLY A 343 10.54 -4.09 -14.63
C GLY A 343 11.76 -4.62 -13.90
N THR A 344 12.26 -5.79 -14.32
CA THR A 344 13.49 -6.36 -13.79
C THR A 344 14.72 -5.59 -14.28
N ILE A 345 15.82 -5.75 -13.56
CA ILE A 345 17.15 -5.30 -13.96
C ILE A 345 18.07 -6.48 -14.26
N ASP A 346 19.29 -6.20 -14.69
CA ASP A 346 20.32 -7.20 -14.96
C ASP A 346 20.89 -7.90 -13.70
N ARG A 347 20.32 -7.66 -12.52
CA ARG A 347 20.67 -8.34 -11.27
C ARG A 347 19.58 -9.33 -10.88
N ASN A 348 19.99 -10.49 -10.41
CA ASN A 348 19.12 -11.46 -9.78
C ASN A 348 19.80 -12.11 -8.55
N PHE A 349 19.05 -12.90 -7.80
CA PHE A 349 19.50 -13.63 -6.61
C PHE A 349 19.23 -15.13 -6.76
N PRO A 350 19.98 -15.83 -7.62
CA PRO A 350 19.64 -17.20 -7.98
C PRO A 350 19.81 -18.17 -6.82
N ALA A 351 18.88 -19.11 -6.74
CA ALA A 351 18.97 -20.29 -5.89
C ALA A 351 18.56 -21.52 -6.71
N GLU A 352 19.05 -22.68 -6.33
CA GLU A 352 18.71 -23.95 -6.99
C GLU A 352 18.13 -24.92 -5.97
N VAL A 353 17.02 -25.55 -6.32
CA VAL A 353 16.56 -26.78 -5.65
C VAL A 353 17.24 -27.96 -6.33
N VAL A 354 17.97 -28.76 -5.55
CA VAL A 354 18.59 -30.00 -6.03
C VAL A 354 17.81 -31.18 -5.47
N LEU A 355 17.15 -31.92 -6.34
CA LEU A 355 16.34 -33.08 -5.98
C LEU A 355 17.20 -34.34 -5.81
N GLY A 356 16.71 -35.34 -5.09
CA GLY A 356 17.42 -36.61 -4.85
C GLY A 356 17.68 -37.43 -6.11
N ASN A 357 16.96 -37.17 -7.19
CA ASN A 357 17.24 -37.75 -8.51
C ASN A 357 18.29 -36.96 -9.33
N GLY A 358 18.93 -35.95 -8.74
CA GLY A 358 19.94 -35.12 -9.38
C GLY A 358 19.41 -33.96 -10.23
N LYS A 359 18.09 -33.87 -10.45
CA LYS A 359 17.49 -32.76 -11.20
C LYS A 359 17.67 -31.45 -10.42
N ARG A 360 18.11 -30.41 -11.11
CA ARG A 360 18.28 -29.05 -10.58
C ARG A 360 17.18 -28.15 -11.12
N LEU A 361 16.50 -27.45 -10.23
CA LEU A 361 15.41 -26.52 -10.55
C LEU A 361 15.86 -25.11 -10.20
N SER A 362 15.75 -24.20 -11.17
CA SER A 362 16.17 -22.81 -11.03
C SER A 362 15.12 -22.02 -10.27
N GLY A 363 15.58 -21.15 -9.38
CA GLY A 363 14.71 -20.30 -8.58
C GLY A 363 15.45 -19.08 -8.05
N VAL A 364 14.82 -18.38 -7.10
CA VAL A 364 15.40 -17.19 -6.45
C VAL A 364 15.26 -17.25 -4.93
N SER A 365 16.19 -16.59 -4.24
CA SER A 365 16.15 -16.43 -2.79
C SER A 365 17.08 -15.32 -2.31
N LEU A 366 16.66 -14.60 -1.27
CA LEU A 366 17.51 -13.71 -0.48
C LEU A 366 17.78 -14.28 0.92
N TYR A 367 17.70 -15.60 1.10
CA TYR A 367 18.07 -16.21 2.37
C TYR A 367 19.56 -16.02 2.67
N ALA A 368 19.87 -15.41 3.81
CA ALA A 368 21.23 -15.10 4.24
C ALA A 368 21.68 -15.86 5.50
N GLY A 369 20.85 -16.76 6.02
CA GLY A 369 21.19 -17.58 7.18
C GLY A 369 22.07 -18.78 6.83
N LEU A 370 22.17 -19.72 7.77
CA LEU A 370 22.98 -20.94 7.60
C LEU A 370 22.45 -21.81 6.45
N PRO A 371 23.26 -22.07 5.40
CA PRO A 371 22.82 -22.87 4.27
C PRO A 371 22.71 -24.35 4.65
N LEU A 372 21.90 -25.09 3.89
CA LEU A 372 21.77 -26.55 4.04
C LEU A 372 23.06 -27.31 3.69
N SER A 373 24.06 -26.63 3.12
CA SER A 373 25.43 -27.13 2.91
C SER A 373 25.49 -28.45 2.13
N GLY A 374 24.60 -28.64 1.16
CA GLY A 374 24.51 -29.84 0.34
C GLY A 374 23.90 -31.06 1.03
N LYS A 375 23.58 -30.97 2.32
CA LYS A 375 22.87 -32.04 3.03
C LYS A 375 21.47 -32.19 2.43
N MET A 376 21.13 -33.43 2.08
CA MET A 376 19.80 -33.79 1.61
C MET A 376 18.86 -33.97 2.80
N TYR A 377 17.68 -33.37 2.68
CA TYR A 377 16.61 -33.51 3.65
C TYR A 377 15.41 -34.15 2.99
N PRO A 378 14.62 -34.95 3.72
CA PRO A 378 13.34 -35.44 3.20
C PRO A 378 12.47 -34.26 2.76
N LEU A 379 11.74 -34.45 1.66
CA LEU A 379 10.92 -33.45 1.03
C LEU A 379 9.45 -33.82 1.17
N VAL A 380 8.58 -32.89 1.53
CA VAL A 380 7.14 -33.14 1.66
C VAL A 380 6.32 -32.05 1.01
N TYR A 381 5.15 -32.43 0.48
CA TYR A 381 4.15 -31.50 -0.04
C TYR A 381 2.81 -31.74 0.69
N PRO A 382 2.48 -30.94 1.72
CA PRO A 382 1.24 -31.08 2.48
C PRO A 382 -0.03 -30.96 1.64
N GLY A 383 0.03 -30.22 0.52
CA GLY A 383 -1.08 -30.09 -0.43
C GLY A 383 -1.47 -31.39 -1.15
N LYS A 384 -0.65 -32.45 -1.05
CA LYS A 384 -1.02 -33.80 -1.52
C LYS A 384 -2.28 -34.34 -0.82
N SER A 385 -2.62 -33.82 0.36
CA SER A 385 -3.87 -34.12 1.06
C SER A 385 -5.14 -33.59 0.36
N GLY A 386 -5.00 -32.69 -0.62
CA GLY A 386 -6.12 -31.99 -1.25
C GLY A 386 -6.63 -30.78 -0.46
N VAL A 387 -6.08 -30.51 0.72
CA VAL A 387 -6.47 -29.37 1.55
C VAL A 387 -5.74 -28.10 1.11
N LEU A 388 -6.50 -27.11 0.64
CA LEU A 388 -5.95 -25.85 0.12
C LEU A 388 -5.10 -25.10 1.17
N SER A 389 -5.57 -24.99 2.42
CA SER A 389 -4.83 -24.30 3.48
C SER A 389 -3.48 -24.94 3.76
N ALA A 390 -3.39 -26.28 3.69
CA ALA A 390 -2.14 -27.03 3.85
C ALA A 390 -1.21 -26.86 2.65
N SER A 391 -1.74 -26.86 1.41
CA SER A 391 -0.94 -26.56 0.20
C SER A 391 -0.29 -25.17 0.28
N LEU A 392 -1.03 -24.20 0.82
CA LEU A 392 -0.58 -22.82 1.00
C LEU A 392 0.26 -22.61 2.27
N CYS A 393 0.48 -23.63 3.09
CA CYS A 393 1.19 -23.53 4.37
C CYS A 393 0.64 -22.38 5.25
N MET A 394 -0.69 -22.30 5.34
CA MET A 394 -1.38 -21.32 6.19
C MET A 394 -1.15 -21.60 7.67
N GLU A 395 -1.35 -20.58 8.51
CA GLU A 395 -1.24 -20.75 9.95
C GLU A 395 -2.16 -21.89 10.45
N ASN A 396 -1.64 -22.72 11.36
CA ASN A 396 -2.31 -23.90 11.90
C ASN A 396 -2.73 -24.99 10.88
N SER A 397 -2.22 -24.96 9.65
CA SER A 397 -2.56 -25.95 8.60
C SER A 397 -1.58 -27.12 8.46
N LEU A 398 -0.40 -27.03 9.07
CA LEU A 398 0.67 -28.02 8.92
C LEU A 398 0.70 -28.97 10.12
N ASP A 399 0.67 -30.28 9.86
CA ASP A 399 0.91 -31.31 10.87
C ASP A 399 2.43 -31.39 11.19
N PRO A 400 2.86 -31.09 12.43
CA PRO A 400 4.26 -31.18 12.84
C PRO A 400 4.89 -32.56 12.59
N ASN A 401 4.12 -33.65 12.72
CA ASN A 401 4.64 -35.00 12.49
C ASN A 401 5.01 -35.24 11.03
N MET A 402 4.32 -34.56 10.11
CA MET A 402 4.63 -34.66 8.68
C MET A 402 5.84 -33.80 8.28
N VAL A 403 6.06 -32.65 8.92
CA VAL A 403 7.00 -31.63 8.44
C VAL A 403 8.30 -31.50 9.25
N LYS A 404 8.32 -31.96 10.51
CA LYS A 404 9.48 -31.82 11.39
C LYS A 404 10.74 -32.44 10.77
N GLY A 405 11.80 -31.65 10.66
CA GLY A 405 13.08 -32.08 10.09
C GLY A 405 13.12 -32.16 8.56
N LYS A 406 12.09 -31.67 7.86
CA LYS A 406 11.95 -31.81 6.39
C LYS A 406 11.91 -30.46 5.68
N ILE A 407 12.17 -30.49 4.37
CA ILE A 407 11.89 -29.37 3.48
C ILE A 407 10.41 -29.47 3.05
N VAL A 408 9.69 -28.36 3.12
CA VAL A 408 8.25 -28.32 2.83
C VAL A 408 7.99 -27.55 1.54
N VAL A 409 7.30 -28.17 0.58
CA VAL A 409 6.78 -27.49 -0.61
C VAL A 409 5.48 -26.77 -0.23
N CYS A 410 5.41 -25.47 -0.49
CA CYS A 410 4.26 -24.62 -0.25
C CYS A 410 3.89 -23.90 -1.54
N ASP A 411 2.60 -23.84 -1.87
CA ASP A 411 2.10 -23.06 -2.98
C ASP A 411 2.01 -21.57 -2.62
N ARG A 412 2.34 -20.72 -3.59
CA ARG A 412 2.18 -19.27 -3.51
C ARG A 412 0.70 -18.88 -3.61
N GLY A 413 0.27 -18.00 -2.72
CA GLY A 413 -1.08 -17.44 -2.72
C GLY A 413 -1.61 -17.15 -1.31
N SER A 414 -2.63 -16.30 -1.22
CA SER A 414 -3.43 -15.91 -0.04
C SER A 414 -2.70 -15.29 1.16
N SER A 415 -1.46 -15.67 1.44
CA SER A 415 -0.65 -15.16 2.54
C SER A 415 0.72 -14.72 2.05
N ALA A 416 1.35 -13.81 2.81
CA ALA A 416 2.68 -13.29 2.49
C ALA A 416 3.71 -14.42 2.36
N ARG A 417 4.55 -14.34 1.31
CA ARG A 417 5.51 -15.38 0.94
C ARG A 417 6.48 -15.72 2.08
N VAL A 418 6.96 -14.70 2.80
CA VAL A 418 7.86 -14.88 3.96
C VAL A 418 7.11 -15.47 5.18
N ALA A 419 5.84 -15.11 5.39
CA ALA A 419 5.04 -15.61 6.52
C ALA A 419 4.82 -17.13 6.45
N LYS A 420 4.68 -17.70 5.24
CA LYS A 420 4.62 -19.16 5.04
C LYS A 420 5.87 -19.86 5.59
N GLY A 421 7.05 -19.27 5.40
CA GLY A 421 8.31 -19.78 5.96
C GLY A 421 8.32 -19.77 7.49
N LEU A 422 7.67 -18.80 8.13
CA LEU A 422 7.50 -18.79 9.58
C LEU A 422 6.60 -19.95 10.07
N VAL A 423 5.51 -20.23 9.35
CA VAL A 423 4.62 -21.36 9.66
C VAL A 423 5.38 -22.68 9.56
N VAL A 424 6.14 -22.89 8.47
CA VAL A 424 6.99 -24.08 8.29
C VAL A 424 8.00 -24.21 9.42
N LYS A 425 8.67 -23.11 9.80
CA LYS A 425 9.61 -23.08 10.92
C LYS A 425 8.94 -23.45 12.25
N LYS A 426 7.78 -22.88 12.57
CA LYS A 426 7.02 -23.16 13.80
C LYS A 426 6.63 -24.65 13.87
N ALA A 427 6.28 -25.26 12.74
CA ALA A 427 5.95 -26.69 12.67
C ALA A 427 7.19 -27.61 12.68
N GLY A 428 8.41 -27.06 12.73
CA GLY A 428 9.67 -27.80 12.83
C GLY A 428 10.33 -28.15 11.50
N GLY A 429 9.85 -27.60 10.38
CA GLY A 429 10.49 -27.73 9.07
C GLY A 429 11.84 -27.04 9.02
N VAL A 430 12.77 -27.60 8.25
CA VAL A 430 14.16 -27.10 8.13
C VAL A 430 14.38 -26.21 6.90
N GLY A 431 13.42 -26.18 5.99
CA GLY A 431 13.46 -25.36 4.78
C GLY A 431 12.12 -25.39 4.05
N MET A 432 11.97 -24.51 3.06
CA MET A 432 10.76 -24.37 2.26
C MET A 432 11.08 -24.27 0.78
N ILE A 433 10.21 -24.81 -0.08
CA ILE A 433 10.20 -24.52 -1.51
C ILE A 433 8.88 -23.83 -1.79
N LEU A 434 8.93 -22.58 -2.25
CA LEU A 434 7.74 -21.81 -2.59
C LEU A 434 7.45 -21.95 -4.08
N ALA A 435 6.44 -22.72 -4.44
CA ALA A 435 6.06 -22.97 -5.83
C ALA A 435 5.02 -21.94 -6.30
N ASN A 436 5.28 -21.26 -7.42
CA ASN A 436 4.24 -20.52 -8.11
C ASN A 436 3.17 -21.50 -8.65
N GLY A 437 1.91 -21.08 -8.61
CA GLY A 437 0.84 -21.71 -9.39
C GLY A 437 0.64 -21.01 -10.74
N VAL A 438 -0.21 -21.58 -11.60
CA VAL A 438 -0.50 -21.09 -12.96
C VAL A 438 -0.84 -19.60 -13.00
N SER A 439 -1.60 -19.09 -12.02
CA SER A 439 -1.98 -17.68 -11.95
C SER A 439 -0.80 -16.71 -11.73
N ASN A 440 0.31 -17.20 -11.15
CA ASN A 440 1.52 -16.41 -10.91
C ASN A 440 2.55 -16.58 -12.04
N GLY A 441 2.42 -17.63 -12.85
CA GLY A 441 3.33 -17.99 -13.95
C GLY A 441 4.79 -18.13 -13.52
N GLU A 442 5.70 -17.81 -14.44
CA GLU A 442 7.16 -17.90 -14.25
C GLU A 442 7.78 -16.71 -13.52
N GLY A 443 6.94 -15.79 -13.04
CA GLY A 443 7.41 -14.58 -12.39
C GLY A 443 7.91 -14.81 -10.97
N LEU A 444 9.23 -14.79 -10.83
CA LEU A 444 9.92 -14.97 -9.57
C LEU A 444 10.14 -13.66 -8.83
N VAL A 445 9.97 -13.68 -7.50
CA VAL A 445 10.29 -12.56 -6.60
C VAL A 445 11.24 -13.09 -5.54
N GLY A 446 12.42 -12.48 -5.42
CA GLY A 446 13.37 -12.84 -4.38
C GLY A 446 12.96 -12.22 -3.05
N ASP A 447 12.59 -13.04 -2.06
CA ASP A 447 12.28 -12.58 -0.71
C ASP A 447 13.36 -12.99 0.30
N ALA A 448 13.53 -12.16 1.34
CA ALA A 448 14.39 -12.46 2.48
C ALA A 448 13.68 -13.43 3.44
N HIS A 449 13.92 -14.72 3.25
CA HIS A 449 13.24 -15.77 4.03
C HIS A 449 13.88 -16.00 5.41
N LEU A 450 13.08 -16.48 6.38
CA LEU A 450 13.51 -16.79 7.75
C LEU A 450 14.15 -18.18 7.92
N ILE A 451 13.94 -19.06 6.94
CA ILE A 451 14.50 -20.41 6.83
C ILE A 451 15.01 -20.61 5.40
N PRO A 452 15.93 -21.56 5.15
CA PRO A 452 16.40 -21.87 3.81
C PRO A 452 15.22 -22.08 2.86
N THR A 453 15.05 -21.18 1.89
CA THR A 453 13.90 -21.20 1.00
C THR A 453 14.30 -20.86 -0.43
N CYS A 454 13.70 -21.53 -1.40
CA CYS A 454 13.81 -21.20 -2.81
C CYS A 454 12.42 -21.00 -3.40
N ALA A 455 12.19 -19.86 -4.06
CA ALA A 455 10.99 -19.64 -4.85
C ALA A 455 11.20 -20.18 -6.27
N LEU A 456 10.21 -20.92 -6.80
CA LEU A 456 10.23 -21.56 -8.11
C LEU A 456 9.11 -21.02 -8.99
N GLY A 457 9.35 -21.04 -10.31
CA GLY A 457 8.34 -20.80 -11.34
C GLY A 457 7.24 -21.87 -11.33
N SER A 458 6.24 -21.72 -12.20
CA SER A 458 5.11 -22.67 -12.24
C SER A 458 5.59 -24.03 -12.74
N ASP A 459 6.41 -24.06 -13.79
CA ASP A 459 6.92 -25.29 -14.40
C ASP A 459 7.84 -26.08 -13.46
N GLU A 460 8.80 -25.40 -12.83
CA GLU A 460 9.65 -26.01 -11.79
C GLU A 460 8.84 -26.42 -10.55
N GLY A 461 7.82 -25.62 -10.19
CA GLY A 461 6.88 -25.91 -9.11
C GLY A 461 6.12 -27.23 -9.35
N ASP A 462 5.58 -27.41 -10.56
CA ASP A 462 4.89 -28.64 -10.95
C ASP A 462 5.85 -29.83 -11.03
N THR A 463 7.08 -29.59 -11.51
CA THR A 463 8.15 -30.60 -11.50
C THR A 463 8.45 -31.11 -10.08
N VAL A 464 8.60 -30.22 -9.10
CA VAL A 464 8.91 -30.65 -7.72
C VAL A 464 7.73 -31.39 -7.08
N LYS A 465 6.49 -30.94 -7.32
CA LYS A 465 5.27 -31.62 -6.84
C LYS A 465 5.10 -33.02 -7.46
N ALA A 466 5.40 -33.16 -8.76
CA ALA A 466 5.43 -34.45 -9.44
C ALA A 466 6.50 -35.38 -8.87
N TYR A 467 7.72 -34.85 -8.63
CA TYR A 467 8.80 -35.62 -8.01
C TYR A 467 8.40 -36.18 -6.63
N VAL A 468 7.83 -35.34 -5.74
CA VAL A 468 7.33 -35.77 -4.42
C VAL A 468 6.29 -36.89 -4.53
N SER A 469 5.53 -36.95 -5.62
CA SER A 469 4.53 -37.99 -5.84
C SER A 469 5.09 -39.27 -6.48
N SER A 470 6.22 -39.16 -7.17
CA SER A 470 6.84 -40.26 -7.94
C SER A 470 7.70 -41.23 -7.13
N THR A 471 8.08 -40.89 -5.90
CA THR A 471 8.97 -41.70 -5.06
C THR A 471 8.47 -41.78 -3.63
N SER A 472 8.77 -42.88 -2.94
CA SER A 472 8.46 -43.08 -1.53
C SER A 472 9.38 -42.30 -0.59
N ASN A 473 10.61 -41.96 -1.04
CA ASN A 473 11.61 -41.26 -0.25
C ASN A 473 12.12 -39.99 -0.96
N PRO A 474 11.24 -39.00 -1.24
CA PRO A 474 11.64 -37.76 -1.88
C PRO A 474 12.58 -36.98 -0.97
N ALA A 475 13.66 -36.45 -1.54
CA ALA A 475 14.63 -35.63 -0.82
C ALA A 475 15.10 -34.46 -1.67
N ALA A 476 15.50 -33.37 -1.03
CA ALA A 476 16.08 -32.21 -1.70
C ALA A 476 17.08 -31.46 -0.82
N THR A 477 17.84 -30.58 -1.45
CA THR A 477 18.61 -29.52 -0.78
C THR A 477 18.47 -28.22 -1.58
N ILE A 478 18.90 -27.10 -1.00
CA ILE A 478 18.82 -25.77 -1.61
C ILE A 478 20.23 -25.17 -1.65
N ALA A 479 20.65 -24.76 -2.85
CA ALA A 479 21.93 -24.11 -3.08
C ALA A 479 21.72 -22.63 -3.42
N PHE A 480 22.27 -21.74 -2.61
CA PHE A 480 22.20 -20.29 -2.82
C PHE A 480 23.41 -19.82 -3.63
N LYS A 481 23.19 -18.99 -4.65
CA LYS A 481 24.25 -18.48 -5.54
C LYS A 481 24.65 -17.03 -5.24
N GLY A 482 24.01 -16.39 -4.26
CA GLY A 482 24.31 -15.01 -3.90
C GLY A 482 23.75 -14.01 -4.93
N THR A 483 24.47 -12.91 -5.13
CA THR A 483 24.10 -11.87 -6.10
C THR A 483 24.78 -12.12 -7.44
N VAL A 484 23.99 -12.15 -8.52
CA VAL A 484 24.50 -12.28 -9.89
C VAL A 484 24.07 -11.07 -10.70
N ILE A 485 24.99 -10.52 -11.52
CA ILE A 485 24.77 -9.37 -12.40
C ILE A 485 25.03 -9.80 -13.85
N GLY A 486 24.37 -9.16 -14.82
CA GLY A 486 24.46 -9.49 -16.25
C GLY A 486 23.40 -10.48 -16.72
N ILE A 487 22.31 -10.61 -15.97
CA ILE A 487 21.17 -11.46 -16.33
C ILE A 487 20.49 -10.91 -17.59
N LYS A 488 20.16 -11.80 -18.52
CA LYS A 488 19.47 -11.49 -19.77
C LYS A 488 18.28 -12.44 -19.98
N PRO A 489 17.17 -11.97 -20.58
CA PRO A 489 16.91 -10.58 -20.96
C PRO A 489 16.68 -9.66 -19.75
N ALA A 490 17.05 -8.38 -19.89
CA ALA A 490 16.73 -7.31 -18.94
C ALA A 490 16.65 -5.97 -19.70
N PRO A 491 15.63 -5.12 -19.46
CA PRO A 491 14.54 -5.34 -18.50
C PRO A 491 13.45 -6.29 -19.04
N VAL A 492 12.73 -6.94 -18.13
CA VAL A 492 11.49 -7.68 -18.42
C VAL A 492 10.42 -7.18 -17.46
N VAL A 493 9.18 -6.97 -17.93
CA VAL A 493 8.11 -6.52 -17.05
C VAL A 493 7.83 -7.59 -15.99
N ALA A 494 7.90 -7.20 -14.72
CA ALA A 494 7.65 -8.09 -13.58
C ALA A 494 6.24 -8.70 -13.68
N SER A 495 6.09 -9.96 -13.27
CA SER A 495 4.79 -10.64 -13.40
C SER A 495 3.68 -9.96 -12.62
N PHE A 496 4.02 -9.47 -11.42
CA PHE A 496 3.07 -8.78 -10.54
C PHE A 496 2.73 -7.37 -11.02
N SER A 497 3.50 -6.78 -11.95
CA SER A 497 3.20 -5.43 -12.44
C SER A 497 1.80 -5.37 -13.02
N GLY A 498 0.98 -4.42 -12.54
CA GLY A 498 -0.36 -4.16 -13.05
C GLY A 498 -0.36 -3.95 -14.57
N ARG A 499 -1.39 -4.48 -15.24
CA ARG A 499 -1.55 -4.44 -16.70
C ARG A 499 -2.79 -3.64 -17.08
N GLY A 500 -2.68 -2.80 -18.12
CA GLY A 500 -3.84 -2.18 -18.78
C GLY A 500 -4.72 -3.22 -19.50
N ALA A 501 -5.83 -2.88 -20.16
CA ALA A 501 -6.41 -1.56 -20.48
C ALA A 501 -7.51 -1.13 -19.49
N LYS A 502 -7.91 0.14 -19.52
CA LYS A 502 -9.05 0.63 -18.70
C LYS A 502 -10.37 0.35 -19.42
N TRP A 503 -11.39 -0.12 -18.71
CA TRP A 503 -12.80 0.00 -19.16
C TRP A 503 -13.26 1.42 -18.86
N ILE A 504 -13.39 2.28 -19.88
CA ILE A 504 -14.20 3.49 -19.80
C ILE A 504 -15.41 3.25 -20.71
N ASP A 505 -16.60 3.42 -20.16
CA ASP A 505 -17.91 3.29 -20.79
C ASP A 505 -17.98 4.02 -22.17
N PRO A 506 -18.56 3.42 -23.24
CA PRO A 506 -18.63 4.03 -24.57
C PRO A 506 -19.51 5.28 -24.72
N GLY A 507 -20.10 5.80 -23.63
CA GLY A 507 -21.08 6.88 -23.65
C GLY A 507 -20.51 8.28 -23.96
N ASP A 508 -19.20 8.48 -23.85
CA ASP A 508 -18.58 9.77 -24.10
C ASP A 508 -18.17 9.90 -25.58
N SER A 509 -19.11 10.38 -26.40
CA SER A 509 -18.97 10.55 -27.86
C SER A 509 -17.94 11.62 -28.28
N LYS A 510 -17.00 11.97 -27.39
CA LYS A 510 -15.74 12.70 -27.69
C LYS A 510 -14.47 11.97 -27.28
N ALA A 511 -14.54 10.75 -26.73
CA ALA A 511 -13.37 9.91 -26.42
C ALA A 511 -12.87 9.08 -27.62
N GLY A 512 -13.15 9.56 -28.84
CA GLY A 512 -12.68 8.96 -30.08
C GLY A 512 -11.30 9.47 -30.50
N LEU A 513 -10.30 9.47 -29.60
CA LEU A 513 -8.87 9.52 -29.96
C LEU A 513 -7.97 9.41 -28.71
N ASP A 514 -7.91 8.25 -28.05
CA ASP A 514 -6.70 7.91 -27.30
C ASP A 514 -6.39 6.41 -27.38
N ARG A 515 -5.99 5.99 -28.58
CA ARG A 515 -5.21 4.76 -28.79
C ARG A 515 -3.71 5.07 -28.81
N SER A 516 -3.25 6.20 -28.26
CA SER A 516 -1.86 6.60 -28.38
C SER A 516 -1.37 7.44 -27.20
N ARG A 517 -0.45 6.83 -26.45
CA ARG A 517 0.48 7.43 -25.47
C ARG A 517 0.03 7.44 -24.01
N GLY A 518 -0.41 6.28 -23.51
CA GLY A 518 0.05 5.89 -22.17
C GLY A 518 1.54 5.58 -22.26
N GLU A 519 2.42 6.56 -22.09
CA GLU A 519 3.83 6.29 -21.80
C GLU A 519 3.90 5.63 -20.42
N HIS A 520 3.64 4.32 -20.38
CA HIS A 520 3.88 3.49 -19.23
C HIS A 520 5.39 3.52 -18.97
N SER A 521 5.81 4.40 -18.07
CA SER A 521 7.19 4.47 -17.63
C SER A 521 7.44 3.23 -16.77
N CYS A 522 8.27 2.30 -17.22
CA CYS A 522 8.71 1.21 -16.34
C CYS A 522 9.67 1.78 -15.29
N CYS A 523 9.30 1.73 -14.01
CA CYS A 523 10.29 1.72 -12.95
C CYS A 523 10.91 0.34 -12.85
N LEU A 524 12.13 0.33 -12.36
CA LEU A 524 12.91 -0.86 -12.20
C LEU A 524 12.85 -1.29 -10.74
N ASP A 525 12.35 -2.51 -10.56
CA ASP A 525 12.32 -3.22 -9.29
C ASP A 525 13.53 -4.15 -9.28
N GLY A 526 14.29 -4.21 -8.19
CA GLY A 526 15.42 -5.12 -8.18
C GLY A 526 16.11 -5.37 -6.87
#